data_AF-A0A2V8MY35-F1
#
_entry.id   AF-A0A2V8MY35-F1
#
_cell.length_a   1.000
_cell.length_b   1.000
_cell.length_c   1.000
_cell.angle_alpha   90.00
_cell.angle_beta   90.00
_cell.angle_gamma   90.00
#
_symmetry.space_group_name_H-M   'P 1'
#
loop_
_entity.id
_entity.type
_entity.pdbx_description
1 polymer ?
#
loop_
_entity_poly.entity_id
_entity_poly.type
_entity_poly.pdbx_seq_one_letter_code
_entity_poly.pdbx_strand_id
1 'polypeptide(L)'
;MDFTFSEELLEIKRIVREFAEKEIRPHVMEWDENQTFPLDVLKDLGQLGFLGVFIPPEYGGAGLGYTEYVTIVEELSRVDGSIGISVAAHNSLCTGHIYKFGNEDQRRRFVMPLAKGEKIGAWSLTEPEAGSDAGGTQTVARLDGDDWILNGQKTFTTHGTYGDICVAMAVTDKSAGHHGISAFILEKGMPGFFPGKKENKLGLRASDTSTV
;
A
#
# COMPACT_ATOMS: atom_id res chain seq x y z
N MET A 1 -21.99 20.94 16.02
CA MET A 1 -20.96 20.37 15.13
C MET A 1 -20.86 21.27 13.93
N ASP A 2 -19.64 21.56 13.51
CA ASP A 2 -19.36 22.29 12.28
C ASP A 2 -19.00 21.25 11.21
N PHE A 3 -19.68 21.32 10.06
CA PHE A 3 -19.51 20.41 8.92
C PHE A 3 -18.95 21.14 7.69
N THR A 4 -18.49 22.38 7.86
CA THR A 4 -17.85 23.15 6.79
C THR A 4 -16.43 22.65 6.57
N PHE A 5 -16.00 22.66 5.30
CA PHE A 5 -14.62 22.32 4.94
C PHE A 5 -13.70 23.52 5.13
N SER A 6 -12.47 23.27 5.58
CA SER A 6 -11.42 24.28 5.63
C SER A 6 -11.03 24.70 4.21
N GLU A 7 -10.48 25.91 4.08
CA GLU A 7 -9.94 26.39 2.80
C GLU A 7 -8.83 25.49 2.26
N GLU A 8 -7.96 24.99 3.16
CA GLU A 8 -6.91 24.01 2.83
C GLU A 8 -7.48 22.72 2.25
N LEU A 9 -8.54 22.16 2.87
CA LEU A 9 -9.19 20.95 2.39
C LEU A 9 -9.86 21.18 1.02
N LEU A 10 -10.49 22.34 0.82
CA LEU A 10 -11.11 22.70 -0.45
C LEU A 10 -10.06 22.80 -1.57
N GLU A 11 -8.88 23.35 -1.27
CA GLU A 11 -7.78 23.46 -2.22
C GLU A 11 -7.19 22.09 -2.57
N ILE A 12 -6.95 21.22 -1.58
CA ILE A 12 -6.53 19.83 -1.81
C ILE A 12 -7.55 19.11 -2.70
N LYS A 13 -8.84 19.23 -2.38
CA LYS A 13 -9.93 18.64 -3.17
C LYS A 13 -9.89 19.11 -4.62
N ARG A 14 -9.67 20.41 -4.85
CA ARG A 14 -9.56 21.01 -6.19
C ARG A 14 -8.38 20.43 -6.96
N ILE A 15 -7.18 20.38 -6.35
CA ILE A 15 -5.96 19.87 -6.97
C ILE A 15 -6.12 18.40 -7.36
N VAL A 16 -6.59 17.54 -6.45
CA VAL A 16 -6.77 16.11 -6.72
C VAL A 16 -7.80 15.90 -7.83
N ARG A 17 -8.89 16.67 -7.80
CA ARG A 17 -9.92 16.61 -8.84
C ARG A 17 -9.38 16.98 -10.20
N GLU A 18 -8.66 18.09 -10.32
CA GLU A 18 -8.08 18.54 -11.58
C GLU A 18 -7.07 17.52 -12.12
N PHE A 19 -6.22 16.96 -11.26
CA PHE A 19 -5.31 15.87 -11.62
C PHE A 19 -6.07 14.65 -12.13
N ALA A 20 -7.09 14.19 -11.42
CA ALA A 20 -7.84 13.00 -11.80
C ALA A 20 -8.61 13.19 -13.12
N GLU A 21 -9.20 14.36 -13.34
CA GLU A 21 -9.89 14.67 -14.60
C GLU A 21 -8.93 14.76 -15.80
N LYS A 22 -7.71 15.25 -15.59
CA LYS A 22 -6.74 15.48 -16.67
C LYS A 22 -5.87 14.26 -16.96
N GLU A 23 -5.32 13.63 -15.94
CA GLU A 23 -4.28 12.59 -16.07
C GLU A 23 -4.83 11.17 -15.94
N ILE A 24 -6.02 10.98 -15.34
CA ILE A 24 -6.61 9.65 -15.10
C ILE A 24 -7.79 9.41 -16.03
N ARG A 25 -8.79 10.30 -16.05
CA ARG A 25 -10.06 10.10 -16.77
C ARG A 25 -9.90 9.66 -18.23
N PRO A 26 -8.98 10.22 -19.04
CA PRO A 26 -8.85 9.84 -20.44
C PRO A 26 -8.46 8.37 -20.67
N HIS A 27 -7.87 7.71 -19.66
CA HIS A 27 -7.25 6.39 -19.79
C HIS A 27 -7.98 5.26 -19.05
N VAL A 28 -9.01 5.58 -18.27
CA VAL A 28 -9.68 4.61 -17.36
C VAL A 28 -10.14 3.35 -18.09
N MET A 29 -10.80 3.49 -19.24
CA MET A 29 -11.31 2.33 -20.00
C MET A 29 -10.17 1.46 -20.52
N GLU A 30 -9.10 2.08 -21.04
CA GLU A 30 -7.94 1.35 -21.55
C GLU A 30 -7.24 0.58 -20.44
N TRP A 31 -7.03 1.20 -19.28
CA TRP A 31 -6.37 0.56 -18.16
C TRP A 31 -7.20 -0.57 -17.55
N ASP A 32 -8.52 -0.41 -17.44
CA ASP A 32 -9.39 -1.47 -16.94
C ASP A 32 -9.46 -2.67 -17.91
N GLU A 33 -9.72 -2.42 -19.19
CA GLU A 33 -9.85 -3.47 -20.20
C GLU A 33 -8.56 -4.30 -20.34
N ASN A 34 -7.42 -3.61 -20.40
CA ASN A 34 -6.09 -4.23 -20.55
C ASN A 34 -5.49 -4.69 -19.21
N GLN A 35 -6.13 -4.38 -18.07
CA GLN A 35 -5.58 -4.61 -16.73
C GLN A 35 -4.20 -3.96 -16.53
N THR A 36 -4.00 -2.77 -17.08
CA THR A 36 -2.73 -2.04 -16.97
C THR A 36 -2.65 -1.37 -15.61
N PHE A 37 -1.57 -1.60 -14.85
CA PHE A 37 -1.30 -0.83 -13.64
C PHE A 37 -0.57 0.46 -14.01
N PRO A 38 -1.17 1.65 -13.80
CA PRO A 38 -0.62 2.91 -14.26
C PRO A 38 0.42 3.45 -13.26
N LEU A 39 1.58 2.78 -13.21
CA LEU A 39 2.66 3.11 -12.26
C LEU A 39 3.10 4.57 -12.34
N ASP A 40 3.13 5.17 -13.53
CA ASP A 40 3.57 6.55 -13.70
C ASP A 40 2.60 7.55 -13.06
N VAL A 41 1.29 7.28 -13.11
CA VAL A 41 0.27 8.06 -12.38
C VAL A 41 0.53 8.00 -10.87
N LEU A 42 0.87 6.83 -10.34
CA LEU A 42 1.19 6.70 -8.92
C LEU A 42 2.45 7.50 -8.55
N LYS A 43 3.46 7.53 -9.40
CA LYS A 43 4.67 8.36 -9.17
C LYS A 43 4.35 9.85 -9.21
N ASP A 44 3.51 10.29 -10.14
CA ASP A 44 3.08 11.70 -10.21
C ASP A 44 2.27 12.09 -8.96
N LEU A 45 1.39 11.21 -8.48
CA LEU A 45 0.71 11.39 -7.20
C LEU A 45 1.70 11.45 -6.02
N GLY A 46 2.79 10.69 -6.08
CA GLY A 46 3.89 10.77 -5.12
C GLY A 46 4.56 12.14 -5.10
N GLN A 47 4.83 12.73 -6.26
CA GLN A 47 5.40 14.08 -6.38
C GLN A 47 4.47 15.17 -5.83
N LEU A 48 3.15 14.94 -5.88
CA LEU A 48 2.13 15.80 -5.26
C LEU A 48 2.01 15.60 -3.74
N GLY A 49 2.73 14.64 -3.15
CA GLY A 49 2.67 14.30 -1.72
C GLY A 49 1.54 13.34 -1.36
N PHE A 50 0.80 12.81 -2.34
CA PHE A 50 -0.39 11.97 -2.10
C PHE A 50 -0.07 10.50 -1.81
N LEU A 51 1.20 10.10 -1.86
CA LEU A 51 1.69 8.79 -1.39
C LEU A 51 2.36 8.82 0.00
N GLY A 52 2.38 9.99 0.65
CA GLY A 52 2.92 10.18 1.99
C GLY A 52 2.04 11.12 2.82
N VAL A 53 0.72 10.99 2.71
CA VAL A 53 -0.23 12.04 3.16
C VAL A 53 -0.07 12.37 4.63
N PHE A 54 -0.11 11.36 5.50
CA PHE A 54 0.01 11.53 6.96
C PHE A 54 1.44 11.35 7.48
N ILE A 55 2.42 11.20 6.58
CA ILE A 55 3.81 11.07 6.96
C ILE A 55 4.38 12.47 7.21
N PRO A 56 5.07 12.71 8.33
CA PRO A 56 5.63 14.03 8.62
C PRO A 56 6.67 14.49 7.60
N PRO A 57 6.86 15.82 7.43
CA PRO A 57 7.86 16.37 6.52
C PRO A 57 9.30 15.91 6.77
N GLU A 58 9.69 15.60 8.02
CA GLU A 58 11.03 15.08 8.33
C GLU A 58 11.30 13.69 7.73
N TYR A 59 10.24 12.95 7.37
CA TYR A 59 10.33 11.70 6.61
C TYR A 59 9.93 11.88 5.14
N GLY A 60 9.80 13.13 4.66
CA GLY A 60 9.48 13.44 3.27
C GLY A 60 8.01 13.27 2.88
N GLY A 61 7.09 13.23 3.86
CA GLY A 61 5.65 13.23 3.59
C GLY A 61 5.00 14.62 3.67
N ALA A 62 3.69 14.66 3.49
CA ALA A 62 2.92 15.90 3.41
C ALA A 62 2.49 16.45 4.78
N GLY A 63 2.54 15.65 5.85
CA GLY A 63 2.15 16.07 7.20
C GLY A 63 0.66 16.40 7.37
N LEU A 64 -0.20 15.88 6.50
CA LEU A 64 -1.64 16.13 6.49
C LEU A 64 -2.42 15.16 7.38
N GLY A 65 -3.71 15.45 7.61
CA GLY A 65 -4.61 14.65 8.42
C GLY A 65 -5.39 13.58 7.65
N TYR A 66 -6.23 12.86 8.40
CA TYR A 66 -7.11 11.83 7.83
C TYR A 66 -8.22 12.41 6.95
N THR A 67 -8.68 13.64 7.23
CA THR A 67 -9.72 14.30 6.43
C THR A 67 -9.22 14.59 5.02
N GLU A 68 -7.99 15.07 4.90
CA GLU A 68 -7.29 15.30 3.64
C GLU A 68 -7.05 13.97 2.91
N TYR A 69 -6.54 12.96 3.62
CA TYR A 69 -6.34 11.62 3.07
C TYR A 69 -7.62 11.02 2.47
N VAL A 70 -8.74 11.04 3.20
CA VAL A 70 -10.01 10.51 2.71
C VAL A 70 -10.50 11.31 1.51
N THR A 71 -10.32 12.64 1.51
CA THR A 71 -10.72 13.51 0.38
C THR A 71 -9.90 13.19 -0.88
N ILE A 72 -8.59 12.94 -0.74
CA ILE A 72 -7.73 12.51 -1.85
C ILE A 72 -8.23 11.18 -2.42
N VAL A 73 -8.47 10.17 -1.56
CA VAL A 73 -8.94 8.85 -2.00
C VAL A 73 -10.33 8.96 -2.65
N GLU A 74 -11.24 9.77 -2.12
CA GLU A 74 -12.57 10.01 -2.68
C GLU A 74 -12.49 10.59 -4.09
N GLU A 75 -11.74 11.68 -4.30
CA GLU A 75 -11.67 12.36 -5.60
C GLU A 75 -10.99 11.52 -6.67
N LEU A 76 -9.97 10.72 -6.31
CA LEU A 76 -9.37 9.75 -7.21
C LEU A 76 -10.35 8.63 -7.57
N SER A 77 -11.02 8.06 -6.56
CA SER A 77 -11.97 6.94 -6.74
C SER A 77 -13.21 7.32 -7.54
N ARG A 78 -13.59 8.60 -7.53
CA ARG A 78 -14.65 9.15 -8.38
C ARG A 78 -14.34 9.00 -9.87
N VAL A 79 -13.07 8.95 -10.24
CA VAL A 79 -12.61 8.78 -11.63
C VAL A 79 -12.20 7.33 -11.89
N ASP A 80 -11.33 6.77 -11.05
CA ASP A 80 -10.89 5.38 -11.14
C ASP A 80 -10.67 4.79 -9.74
N GLY A 81 -11.53 3.84 -9.37
CA GLY A 81 -11.43 3.13 -8.09
C GLY A 81 -10.12 2.34 -7.94
N SER A 82 -9.50 1.91 -9.04
CA SER A 82 -8.21 1.21 -9.03
C SER A 82 -7.07 2.10 -8.53
N ILE A 83 -7.07 3.38 -8.92
CA ILE A 83 -6.10 4.36 -8.42
C ILE A 83 -6.38 4.68 -6.97
N GLY A 84 -7.66 4.91 -6.63
CA GLY A 84 -8.08 5.21 -5.27
C GLY A 84 -7.65 4.14 -4.27
N ILE A 85 -7.91 2.86 -4.57
CA ILE A 85 -7.48 1.74 -3.70
C ILE A 85 -5.95 1.59 -3.65
N SER A 86 -5.24 1.91 -4.74
CA SER A 86 -3.78 1.85 -4.79
C SER A 86 -3.16 2.90 -3.86
N VAL A 87 -3.63 4.15 -3.93
CA VAL A 87 -3.22 5.22 -3.00
C VAL A 87 -3.57 4.87 -1.56
N ALA A 88 -4.76 4.32 -1.33
CA ALA A 88 -5.21 3.94 0.00
C ALA A 88 -4.34 2.82 0.62
N ALA A 89 -4.09 1.75 -0.14
CA ALA A 89 -3.27 0.62 0.30
C ALA A 89 -1.82 1.03 0.57
N HIS A 90 -1.23 1.84 -0.31
CA HIS A 90 0.13 2.35 -0.16
C HIS A 90 0.30 3.17 1.12
N ASN A 91 -0.57 4.16 1.32
CA ASN A 91 -0.52 5.04 2.49
C ASN A 91 -0.84 4.23 3.75
N SER A 92 -2.09 3.77 3.89
CA SER A 92 -2.64 3.29 5.17
C SER A 92 -2.09 1.94 5.63
N LEU A 93 -1.71 1.05 4.70
CA LEU A 93 -1.23 -0.29 5.03
C LEU A 93 0.29 -0.30 5.16
N CYS A 94 1.02 -0.35 4.05
CA CYS A 94 2.48 -0.54 4.07
C CYS A 94 3.19 0.62 4.78
N THR A 95 3.04 1.83 4.26
CA THR A 95 3.75 3.01 4.75
C THR A 95 3.34 3.34 6.17
N GLY A 96 2.03 3.30 6.46
CA GLY A 96 1.47 3.56 7.79
C GLY A 96 1.91 2.55 8.84
N HIS A 97 1.99 1.26 8.51
CA HIS A 97 2.46 0.23 9.45
C HIS A 97 3.92 0.46 9.81
N ILE A 98 4.81 0.68 8.82
CA ILE A 98 6.23 0.92 9.09
C ILE A 98 6.42 2.23 9.86
N TYR A 99 5.71 3.31 9.49
CA TYR A 99 5.81 4.57 10.21
C TYR A 99 5.39 4.43 11.68
N LYS A 100 4.29 3.74 11.95
CA LYS A 100 3.75 3.59 13.30
C LYS A 100 4.61 2.71 14.20
N PHE A 101 5.12 1.59 13.68
CA PHE A 101 5.73 0.54 14.49
C PHE A 101 7.22 0.31 14.25
N GLY A 102 7.76 0.83 13.14
CA GLY A 102 9.18 0.74 12.83
C GLY A 102 10.03 1.60 13.77
N ASN A 103 11.27 1.19 14.01
CA ASN A 103 12.26 2.02 14.67
C ASN A 103 12.73 3.17 13.75
N GLU A 104 13.55 4.07 14.28
CA GLU A 104 14.04 5.24 13.54
C GLU A 104 14.76 4.86 12.23
N ASP A 105 15.63 3.85 12.28
CA ASP A 105 16.38 3.39 11.11
C ASP A 105 15.46 2.82 10.03
N GLN A 106 14.44 2.06 10.43
CA GLN A 106 13.42 1.52 9.52
C GLN A 106 12.58 2.64 8.91
N ARG A 107 12.17 3.65 9.69
CA ARG A 107 11.42 4.80 9.15
C ARG A 107 12.26 5.55 8.11
N ARG A 108 13.53 5.86 8.43
CA ARG A 108 14.42 6.55 7.49
C ARG A 108 14.67 5.74 6.22
N ARG A 109 14.91 4.43 6.35
CA ARG A 109 15.20 3.56 5.21
C ARG A 109 14.00 3.30 4.32
N PHE A 110 12.82 3.06 4.90
CA PHE A 110 11.66 2.55 4.17
C PHE A 110 10.55 3.58 3.99
N VAL A 111 10.22 4.36 5.02
CA VAL A 111 9.11 5.33 4.94
C VAL A 111 9.47 6.49 4.03
N MET A 112 10.71 6.98 4.06
CA MET A 112 11.12 8.12 3.23
C MET A 112 10.92 7.90 1.72
N PRO A 113 11.44 6.82 1.10
CA PRO A 113 11.19 6.58 -0.32
C PRO A 113 9.72 6.26 -0.63
N LEU A 114 8.98 5.64 0.30
CA LEU A 114 7.55 5.39 0.15
C LEU A 114 6.73 6.69 0.15
N ALA A 115 7.02 7.61 1.08
CA ALA A 115 6.29 8.87 1.23
C ALA A 115 6.47 9.80 0.02
N LYS A 116 7.65 9.76 -0.60
CA LYS A 116 7.96 10.49 -1.84
C LYS A 116 7.41 9.84 -3.11
N GLY A 117 6.88 8.62 -3.02
CA GLY A 117 6.45 7.83 -4.18
C GLY A 117 7.60 7.31 -5.05
N GLU A 118 8.84 7.29 -4.54
CA GLU A 118 10.00 6.69 -5.23
C GLU A 118 9.92 5.15 -5.22
N LYS A 119 9.28 4.59 -4.19
CA LYS A 119 8.97 3.17 -4.04
C LYS A 119 7.47 2.98 -3.79
N ILE A 120 6.93 1.84 -4.18
CA ILE A 120 5.54 1.46 -3.92
C ILE A 120 5.45 0.42 -2.80
N GLY A 121 4.52 0.64 -1.88
CA GLY A 121 4.28 -0.23 -0.73
C GLY A 121 3.19 -1.26 -0.97
N ALA A 122 3.47 -2.51 -0.59
CA ALA A 122 2.51 -3.62 -0.49
C ALA A 122 2.34 -4.06 0.97
N TRP A 123 1.20 -4.69 1.28
CA TRP A 123 0.93 -5.21 2.62
C TRP A 123 0.18 -6.52 2.53
N SER A 124 0.65 -7.54 3.24
CA SER A 124 0.28 -8.92 2.94
C SER A 124 0.02 -9.77 4.19
N LEU A 125 -1.27 -9.98 4.48
CA LEU A 125 -1.76 -10.79 5.60
C LEU A 125 -2.46 -12.05 5.11
N THR A 126 -3.40 -11.85 4.19
CA THR A 126 -4.36 -12.85 3.73
C THR A 126 -3.68 -14.03 3.06
N GLU A 127 -4.20 -15.22 3.33
CA GLU A 127 -3.77 -16.48 2.74
C GLU A 127 -4.98 -17.21 2.16
N PRO A 128 -4.79 -18.19 1.27
CA PRO A 128 -5.90 -18.99 0.74
C PRO A 128 -6.80 -19.60 1.84
N GLU A 129 -6.19 -20.01 2.95
CA GLU A 129 -6.88 -20.60 4.10
C GLU A 129 -7.27 -19.59 5.19
N ALA A 130 -6.83 -18.32 5.08
CA ALA A 130 -6.98 -17.31 6.14
C ALA A 130 -7.33 -15.92 5.56
N GLY A 131 -8.64 -15.67 5.42
CA GLY A 131 -9.22 -14.37 5.05
C GLY A 131 -9.82 -13.65 6.25
N SER A 132 -11.11 -13.86 6.51
CA SER A 132 -11.79 -13.30 7.67
C SER A 132 -11.19 -13.78 9.00
N ASP A 133 -10.74 -15.05 9.05
CA ASP A 133 -9.92 -15.56 10.14
C ASP A 133 -8.44 -15.24 9.93
N ALA A 134 -8.11 -13.94 10.01
CA ALA A 134 -6.76 -13.46 9.79
C ALA A 134 -5.72 -14.03 10.77
N GLY A 135 -6.16 -14.43 11.98
CA GLY A 135 -5.32 -15.08 12.98
C GLY A 135 -4.91 -16.51 12.60
N GLY A 136 -5.62 -17.13 11.65
CA GLY A 136 -5.33 -18.46 11.10
C GLY A 136 -4.19 -18.51 10.07
N THR A 137 -3.43 -17.43 9.89
CA THR A 137 -2.26 -17.38 8.99
C THR A 137 -1.27 -18.51 9.29
N GLN A 138 -0.78 -19.16 8.24
CA GLN A 138 0.10 -20.33 8.28
C GLN A 138 1.52 -20.04 7.76
N THR A 139 1.75 -18.90 7.10
CA THR A 139 3.11 -18.45 6.74
C THR A 139 3.97 -18.42 7.99
N VAL A 140 5.12 -19.08 7.98
CA VAL A 140 6.02 -19.17 9.14
C VAL A 140 7.25 -18.31 8.94
N ALA A 141 7.79 -17.78 10.03
CA ALA A 141 9.11 -17.16 10.08
C ALA A 141 9.95 -17.86 11.15
N ARG A 142 11.10 -18.40 10.76
CA ARG A 142 12.05 -19.05 11.69
C ARG A 142 13.34 -18.24 11.73
N LEU A 143 13.82 -17.93 12.94
CA LEU A 143 15.13 -17.34 13.13
C LEU A 143 16.22 -18.39 12.83
N ASP A 144 17.18 -18.03 11.98
CA ASP A 144 18.34 -18.84 11.61
C ASP A 144 19.60 -17.97 11.67
N GLY A 145 20.31 -18.05 12.79
CA GLY A 145 21.40 -17.10 13.09
C GLY A 145 20.86 -15.69 13.30
N ASP A 146 21.32 -14.75 12.46
CA ASP A 146 20.92 -13.34 12.50
C ASP A 146 19.78 -13.02 11.51
N ASP A 147 19.33 -14.02 10.72
CA ASP A 147 18.34 -13.85 9.66
C ASP A 147 17.01 -14.53 9.98
N TRP A 148 15.90 -13.96 9.49
CA TRP A 148 14.59 -14.61 9.52
C TRP A 148 14.29 -15.26 8.17
N ILE A 149 14.01 -16.56 8.20
CA ILE A 149 13.62 -17.32 7.02
C ILE A 149 12.10 -17.48 7.00
N LEU A 150 11.46 -16.83 6.03
CA LEU A 150 10.02 -16.89 5.83
C LEU A 150 9.66 -17.99 4.82
N ASN A 151 8.63 -18.78 5.13
CA ASN A 151 8.08 -19.77 4.21
C ASN A 151 6.56 -19.74 4.28
N GLY A 152 5.93 -19.51 3.14
CA GLY A 152 4.48 -19.44 3.00
C GLY A 152 4.09 -18.86 1.66
N GLN A 153 2.81 -18.58 1.50
CA GLN A 153 2.27 -17.90 0.34
C GLN A 153 1.13 -17.00 0.80
N LYS A 154 1.16 -15.75 0.38
CA LYS A 154 0.06 -14.81 0.61
C LYS A 154 -0.79 -14.69 -0.64
N THR A 155 -2.01 -14.21 -0.48
CA THR A 155 -2.95 -14.00 -1.58
C THR A 155 -3.62 -12.64 -1.49
N PHE A 156 -4.16 -12.20 -2.62
CA PHE A 156 -4.85 -10.91 -2.76
C PHE A 156 -4.02 -9.70 -2.28
N THR A 157 -2.70 -9.75 -2.49
CA THR A 157 -1.82 -8.65 -2.11
C THR A 157 -1.91 -7.53 -3.14
N THR A 158 -2.51 -6.41 -2.75
CA THR A 158 -2.47 -5.18 -3.55
C THR A 158 -1.03 -4.73 -3.73
N HIS A 159 -0.67 -4.39 -4.97
CA HIS A 159 0.72 -4.13 -5.39
C HIS A 159 1.66 -5.33 -5.26
N GLY A 160 1.16 -6.56 -5.24
CA GLY A 160 2.02 -7.74 -5.09
C GLY A 160 3.12 -7.84 -6.16
N THR A 161 2.85 -7.47 -7.41
CA THR A 161 3.84 -7.52 -8.50
C THR A 161 4.68 -6.24 -8.64
N TYR A 162 4.08 -5.08 -8.31
CA TYR A 162 4.72 -3.77 -8.48
C TYR A 162 5.40 -3.23 -7.22
N GLY A 163 5.01 -3.69 -6.03
CA GLY A 163 5.51 -3.20 -4.75
C GLY A 163 7.00 -3.47 -4.57
N ASP A 164 7.72 -2.43 -4.17
CA ASP A 164 9.16 -2.49 -3.89
C ASP A 164 9.44 -2.89 -2.44
N ILE A 165 8.51 -2.52 -1.53
CA ILE A 165 8.57 -2.82 -0.10
C ILE A 165 7.24 -3.47 0.29
N CYS A 166 7.30 -4.62 0.95
CA CYS A 166 6.12 -5.33 1.44
C CYS A 166 6.21 -5.50 2.96
N VAL A 167 5.13 -5.20 3.67
CA VAL A 167 4.97 -5.66 5.05
C VAL A 167 4.16 -6.95 5.05
N ALA A 168 4.78 -8.06 5.48
CA ALA A 168 4.15 -9.38 5.50
C ALA A 168 4.05 -9.93 6.92
N MET A 169 2.95 -10.62 7.21
CA MET A 169 2.71 -11.23 8.51
C MET A 169 3.07 -12.72 8.48
N ALA A 170 3.79 -13.18 9.49
CA ALA A 170 4.19 -14.58 9.61
C ALA A 170 4.20 -15.04 11.07
N VAL A 171 3.91 -16.31 11.28
CA VAL A 171 3.92 -16.97 12.59
C VAL A 171 5.36 -17.24 13.01
N THR A 172 5.77 -16.66 14.13
CA THR A 172 7.06 -16.88 14.78
C THR A 172 6.92 -17.83 15.99
N ASP A 173 5.75 -17.88 16.62
CA ASP A 173 5.46 -18.80 17.73
C ASP A 173 4.04 -19.39 17.62
N LYS A 174 3.94 -20.63 17.13
CA LYS A 174 2.64 -21.33 17.03
C LYS A 174 1.96 -21.55 18.38
N SER A 175 2.72 -21.68 19.47
CA SER A 175 2.17 -21.96 20.80
C SER A 175 1.47 -20.76 21.43
N ALA A 176 1.84 -19.54 21.00
CA ALA A 176 1.22 -18.29 21.43
C ALA A 176 -0.07 -17.93 20.64
N GLY A 177 -0.50 -18.78 19.70
CA GLY A 177 -1.68 -18.52 18.86
C GLY A 177 -1.55 -17.19 18.11
N HIS A 178 -2.59 -16.35 18.15
CA HIS A 178 -2.59 -15.05 17.48
C HIS A 178 -1.55 -14.05 18.03
N HIS A 179 -1.05 -14.26 19.25
CA HIS A 179 0.05 -13.45 19.80
C HIS A 179 1.44 -13.89 19.29
N GLY A 180 1.52 -15.01 18.57
CA GLY A 180 2.74 -15.50 17.94
C GLY A 180 2.92 -15.05 16.50
N ILE A 181 2.19 -14.05 16.05
CA ILE A 181 2.28 -13.48 14.70
C ILE A 181 3.16 -12.22 14.76
N SER A 182 4.16 -12.15 13.89
CA SER A 182 5.07 -11.01 13.73
C SER A 182 4.95 -10.40 12.33
N ALA A 183 5.32 -9.13 12.20
CA ALA A 183 5.37 -8.42 10.93
C ALA A 183 6.83 -8.26 10.46
N PHE A 184 7.04 -8.43 9.15
CA PHE A 184 8.35 -8.36 8.50
C PHE A 184 8.32 -7.37 7.35
N ILE A 185 9.38 -6.57 7.21
CA ILE A 185 9.59 -5.71 6.05
C ILE A 185 10.43 -6.49 5.04
N LEU A 186 9.86 -6.75 3.86
CA LEU A 186 10.49 -7.47 2.76
C LEU A 186 10.74 -6.48 1.62
N GLU A 187 11.87 -6.61 0.93
CA GLU A 187 12.19 -5.82 -0.25
C GLU A 187 12.13 -6.68 -1.50
N LYS A 188 11.57 -6.12 -2.58
CA LYS A 188 11.57 -6.77 -3.90
C LYS A 188 13.00 -7.13 -4.31
N GLY A 189 13.18 -8.38 -4.75
CA GLY A 189 14.48 -8.92 -5.14
C GLY A 189 15.21 -9.68 -4.03
N MET A 190 14.70 -9.70 -2.79
CA MET A 190 15.19 -10.63 -1.77
C MET A 190 15.07 -12.08 -2.29
N PRO A 191 16.11 -12.94 -2.10
CA PRO A 191 16.05 -14.33 -2.53
C PRO A 191 14.84 -15.06 -1.92
N GLY A 192 14.03 -15.69 -2.78
CA GLY A 192 12.82 -16.41 -2.35
C GLY A 192 11.56 -15.53 -2.22
N PHE A 193 11.66 -14.20 -2.32
CA PHE A 193 10.50 -13.31 -2.36
C PHE A 193 10.19 -12.88 -3.80
N PHE A 194 9.11 -13.40 -4.36
CA PHE A 194 8.69 -13.11 -5.73
C PHE A 194 7.17 -13.19 -5.86
N PRO A 195 6.57 -12.33 -6.69
CA PRO A 195 5.14 -12.37 -6.92
C PRO A 195 4.73 -13.57 -7.78
N GLY A 196 3.49 -14.02 -7.60
CA GLY A 196 2.79 -14.86 -8.56
C GLY A 196 2.23 -14.06 -9.74
N LYS A 197 1.32 -14.68 -10.49
CA LYS A 197 0.63 -14.03 -11.60
C LYS A 197 -0.37 -12.99 -11.06
N LYS A 198 -0.53 -11.88 -11.79
CA LYS A 198 -1.61 -10.92 -11.53
C LYS A 198 -2.99 -11.59 -11.67
N GLU A 199 -3.86 -11.34 -10.69
CA GLU A 199 -5.23 -11.84 -10.63
C GLU A 199 -6.15 -11.18 -11.67
N ASN A 200 -6.95 -11.98 -12.36
CA ASN A 200 -8.00 -11.51 -13.26
C ASN A 200 -9.30 -11.29 -12.46
N LYS A 201 -9.62 -10.03 -12.17
CA LYS A 201 -10.70 -9.64 -11.25
C LYS A 201 -11.95 -9.17 -11.97
N LEU A 202 -13.09 -9.19 -11.26
CA LEU A 202 -14.38 -8.65 -11.73
C LEU A 202 -14.32 -7.14 -12.01
N GLY A 203 -13.59 -6.39 -11.18
CA GLY A 203 -13.44 -4.94 -11.26
C GLY A 203 -12.15 -4.50 -10.57
N LEU A 204 -11.89 -3.19 -10.54
CA LEU A 204 -10.62 -2.62 -10.09
C LEU A 204 -9.42 -3.26 -10.82
N ARG A 205 -9.57 -3.49 -12.13
CA ARG A 205 -8.67 -4.38 -12.89
C ARG A 205 -7.32 -3.72 -13.16
N ALA A 206 -7.27 -2.39 -13.17
CA ALA A 206 -6.03 -1.64 -13.22
C ALA A 206 -5.23 -1.76 -11.91
N SER A 207 -5.88 -1.97 -10.75
CA SER A 207 -5.18 -2.21 -9.48
C SER A 207 -4.44 -3.55 -9.53
N ASP A 208 -3.16 -3.53 -9.17
CA ASP A 208 -2.35 -4.73 -9.13
C ASP A 208 -2.72 -5.60 -7.93
N THR A 209 -2.90 -6.90 -8.16
CA THR A 209 -3.25 -7.87 -7.13
C THR A 209 -2.63 -9.21 -7.52
N SER A 210 -1.84 -9.80 -6.63
CA SER A 210 -1.24 -11.12 -6.86
C SER A 210 -1.05 -11.88 -5.56
N THR A 211 -0.62 -13.13 -5.66
CA THR A 211 0.08 -13.81 -4.58
C THR A 211 1.51 -13.26 -4.45
N VAL A 212 2.09 -13.41 -3.26
CA VAL A 212 3.50 -13.13 -2.93
C VAL A 212 4.03 -14.15 -1.92
#